data_AF-A0AAD1ZUN7-F1
#
_entry.id   AF-A0AAD1ZUN7-F1
#
_cell.length_a   1.000
_cell.length_b   1.000
_cell.length_c   1.000
_cell.angle_alpha   90.00
_cell.angle_beta   90.00
_cell.angle_gamma   90.00
#
_symmetry.space_group_name_H-M   'P 1'
#
loop_
_entity.id
_entity.type
_entity.pdbx_description
1 polymer ?
#
loop_
_entity_poly.entity_id
_entity_poly.type
_entity_poly.pdbx_seq_one_letter_code
_entity_poly.pdbx_strand_id
1 'polypeptide(L)'
;MVRYYKLMDNNGLVVVCAAAYFLFSSKKPKVCLDLENFKEFKFVKKTQLSHNVAKFRFELPTPTSVLGLPIGHHISYRGKDSQGEEVIKLYTPTTLDSDVGID
;
A
#
# COMPACT_ATOMS: atom_id res chain seq x y z
N MET A 1 -40.49 21.84 32.86
CA MET A 1 -39.70 20.59 33.01
C MET A 1 -40.33 19.52 32.10
N VAL A 2 -39.50 18.75 31.38
CA VAL A 2 -39.79 17.54 30.58
C VAL A 2 -40.65 17.66 29.30
N ARG A 3 -40.06 17.97 28.13
CA ARG A 3 -40.51 17.50 26.79
C ARG A 3 -39.40 17.52 25.72
N TYR A 4 -38.20 16.97 26.01
CA TYR A 4 -37.09 16.88 25.04
C TYR A 4 -36.74 15.43 24.62
N TYR A 5 -37.71 14.51 24.63
CA TYR A 5 -37.47 13.11 24.25
C TYR A 5 -38.45 12.57 23.20
N LYS A 6 -39.03 13.45 22.38
CA LYS A 6 -39.93 13.03 21.30
C LYS A 6 -39.48 13.63 19.98
N LEU A 7 -38.49 12.97 19.35
CA LEU A 7 -38.29 12.78 17.90
C LEU A 7 -36.83 12.39 17.65
N MET A 8 -36.46 11.16 18.01
CA MET A 8 -35.48 10.44 17.19
C MET A 8 -36.30 9.38 16.48
N ASP A 9 -36.80 9.72 15.30
CA ASP A 9 -37.48 8.77 14.44
C ASP A 9 -36.54 7.58 14.20
N ASN A 10 -37.04 6.34 14.24
CA ASN A 10 -36.23 5.13 14.03
C ASN A 10 -35.34 5.23 12.76
N ASN A 11 -35.80 5.98 11.76
CA ASN A 11 -35.06 6.26 10.53
C ASN A 11 -33.76 7.05 10.78
N GLY A 12 -33.76 8.01 11.72
CA GLY A 12 -32.56 8.77 12.08
C GLY A 12 -31.48 7.89 12.70
N LEU A 13 -31.88 6.93 13.53
CA LEU A 13 -30.96 5.98 14.14
C LEU A 13 -30.38 5.01 13.09
N VAL A 14 -31.20 4.58 12.13
CA VAL A 14 -30.75 3.76 10.98
C VAL A 14 -29.74 4.53 10.11
N VAL A 15 -29.96 5.81 9.84
CA VAL A 15 -29.04 6.65 9.04
C VAL A 15 -27.70 6.84 9.75
N VAL A 16 -27.70 7.10 11.06
CA VAL A 16 -26.46 7.25 11.85
C VAL A 16 -25.68 5.94 11.90
N CYS A 17 -26.36 4.80 12.13
CA CYS A 17 -25.72 3.49 12.11
C CYS A 17 -25.19 3.11 10.72
N ALA A 18 -25.91 3.42 9.65
CA ALA A 18 -25.47 3.18 8.28
C ALA A 18 -24.26 4.06 7.92
N ALA A 19 -24.27 5.34 8.31
CA ALA A 19 -23.13 6.23 8.11
C ALA A 19 -21.90 5.78 8.90
N ALA A 20 -22.08 5.39 10.17
CA ALA A 20 -21.01 4.86 11.01
C ALA A 20 -20.44 3.56 10.43
N TYR A 21 -21.30 2.64 9.97
CA TYR A 21 -20.90 1.41 9.32
C TYR A 21 -20.15 1.68 8.00
N PHE A 22 -20.62 2.59 7.17
CA PHE A 22 -19.97 2.95 5.90
C PHE A 22 -18.59 3.59 6.11
N LEU A 23 -18.46 4.44 7.14
CA LEU A 23 -17.20 5.03 7.56
C LEU A 23 -16.22 3.97 8.12
N PHE A 24 -16.73 2.99 8.88
CA PHE A 24 -15.90 1.91 9.43
C PHE A 24 -15.51 0.84 8.38
N SER A 25 -16.38 0.55 7.42
CA SER A 25 -16.21 -0.52 6.43
C SER A 25 -15.19 -0.16 5.32
N SER A 26 -14.85 1.12 5.16
CA SER A 26 -14.06 1.62 4.02
C SER A 26 -12.53 1.52 4.18
N LYS A 27 -11.99 0.83 5.19
CA LYS A 27 -10.53 0.66 5.37
C LYS A 27 -9.99 -0.57 4.64
N LYS A 28 -10.04 -0.59 3.31
CA LYS A 28 -9.24 -1.55 2.53
C LYS A 28 -7.78 -1.10 2.56
N PRO A 29 -6.81 -1.98 2.85
CA PRO A 29 -5.40 -1.62 2.75
C PRO A 29 -5.12 -1.19 1.31
N LYS A 30 -4.52 0.00 1.16
CA LYS A 30 -4.14 0.51 -0.16
C LYS A 30 -2.98 -0.35 -0.66
N VAL A 31 -3.24 -1.17 -1.67
CA VAL A 31 -2.20 -1.87 -2.43
C VAL A 31 -1.29 -0.80 -3.04
N CYS A 32 0.02 -0.93 -2.83
CA CYS A 32 0.97 0.14 -3.18
C CYS A 32 1.28 0.21 -4.68
N LEU A 33 1.15 -0.92 -5.36
CA LEU A 33 1.49 -1.09 -6.77
C LEU A 33 0.29 -0.76 -7.64
N ASP A 34 0.56 0.02 -8.68
CA ASP A 34 -0.35 0.25 -9.79
C ASP A 34 0.11 -0.65 -10.94
N LEU A 35 -0.84 -1.34 -11.59
CA LEU A 35 -0.53 -2.28 -12.67
C LEU A 35 -0.23 -1.54 -13.98
N GLU A 36 -0.78 -0.33 -14.14
CA GLU A 36 -0.69 0.43 -15.40
C GLU A 36 0.43 1.47 -15.37
N ASN A 37 0.82 1.95 -14.19
CA ASN A 37 1.74 3.07 -14.04
C ASN A 37 2.94 2.75 -13.14
N PHE A 38 4.13 3.13 -13.60
CA PHE A 38 5.32 3.11 -12.75
C PHE A 38 5.18 4.16 -11.65
N LYS A 39 5.41 3.73 -10.41
CA LYS A 39 5.42 4.60 -9.26
C LYS A 39 6.83 4.72 -8.71
N GLU A 40 7.23 5.95 -8.40
CA GLU A 40 8.51 6.20 -7.76
C GLU A 40 8.40 5.89 -6.27
N PHE A 41 9.37 5.11 -5.77
CA PHE A 41 9.51 4.81 -4.36
C PHE A 41 10.81 5.42 -3.83
N LYS A 42 10.76 5.91 -2.59
CA LYS A 42 11.94 6.50 -1.97
C LYS A 42 12.93 5.39 -1.60
N PHE A 43 14.17 5.52 -2.06
CA PHE A 43 15.23 4.59 -1.72
C PHE A 43 15.67 4.78 -0.26
N VAL A 44 15.64 3.69 0.52
CA VAL A 44 15.94 3.69 1.96
C VAL A 44 17.34 3.18 2.21
N LYS A 45 17.66 2.00 1.67
CA LYS A 45 18.91 1.32 1.97
C LYS A 45 19.34 0.37 0.86
N LYS A 46 20.64 0.33 0.57
CA LYS A 46 21.28 -0.73 -0.20
C LYS A 46 22.17 -1.52 0.74
N THR A 47 22.02 -2.83 0.71
CA THR A 47 22.86 -3.77 1.46
C THR A 47 23.59 -4.64 0.45
N GLN A 48 24.91 -4.54 0.39
CA GLN A 48 25.72 -5.42 -0.44
C GLN A 48 25.76 -6.81 0.21
N LEU A 49 25.33 -7.85 -0.50
CA LEU A 49 25.32 -9.22 0.01
C LEU A 49 26.52 -10.02 -0.49
N SER A 50 26.96 -9.80 -1.73
CA SER A 50 28.15 -10.43 -2.31
C SER A 50 28.81 -9.51 -3.34
N HIS A 51 29.81 -9.99 -4.09
CA HIS A 51 30.43 -9.21 -5.17
C HIS A 51 29.43 -8.73 -6.24
N ASN A 52 28.41 -9.55 -6.56
CA ASN A 52 27.44 -9.26 -7.63
C ASN A 52 25.98 -9.15 -7.15
N VAL A 53 25.73 -9.28 -5.84
CA VAL A 53 24.37 -9.26 -5.29
C VAL A 53 24.23 -8.14 -4.27
N ALA A 54 23.20 -7.31 -4.45
CA ALA A 54 22.80 -6.29 -3.50
C ALA A 54 21.28 -6.37 -3.27
N LYS A 55 20.87 -6.20 -2.00
CA LYS A 55 19.48 -6.02 -1.61
C LYS A 55 19.20 -4.52 -1.49
N PHE A 56 18.17 -4.06 -2.19
CA PHE A 56 17.69 -2.68 -2.13
C PHE A 56 16.40 -2.67 -1.32
N ARG A 57 16.21 -1.60 -0.56
CA ARG A 57 15.06 -1.40 0.30
C ARG A 57 14.45 -0.02 0.00
N PHE A 58 13.16 0.02 -0.23
CA PHE A 58 12.37 1.16 -0.64
C PHE A 58 11.22 1.40 0.34
N GLU A 59 10.93 2.68 0.58
CA GLU A 59 9.86 3.15 1.44
C GLU A 59 8.56 3.11 0.65
N LEU A 60 7.55 2.41 1.19
CA LEU A 60 6.20 2.45 0.62
C LEU A 60 5.55 3.83 0.87
N PRO A 61 4.58 4.26 0.03
CA PRO A 61 3.94 5.57 0.13
C PRO A 61 3.33 5.86 1.50
N THR A 62 2.96 4.82 2.23
CA THR A 62 2.45 4.90 3.58
C THR A 62 3.16 3.88 4.47
N PRO A 63 3.45 4.22 5.74
CA PRO A 63 4.11 3.29 6.67
C PRO A 63 3.20 2.12 7.08
N THR A 64 1.90 2.21 6.79
CA THR A 64 0.89 1.17 7.09
C THR A 64 0.51 0.35 5.87
N SER A 65 1.03 0.68 4.69
CA SER A 65 0.69 -0.05 3.46
C SER A 65 1.62 -1.22 3.25
N VAL A 66 1.10 -2.25 2.58
CA VAL A 66 1.83 -3.44 2.15
C VAL A 66 1.96 -3.42 0.63
N LEU A 67 2.94 -4.14 0.11
CA LEU A 67 3.12 -4.25 -1.34
C LEU A 67 1.90 -4.92 -1.98
N GLY A 68 1.37 -5.96 -1.34
CA GLY A 68 0.09 -6.57 -1.70
C GLY A 68 0.12 -7.30 -3.05
N LEU A 69 1.25 -7.89 -3.42
CA LEU A 69 1.31 -8.75 -4.60
C LEU A 69 0.64 -10.09 -4.29
N PRO A 70 -0.29 -10.56 -5.14
CA PRO A 70 -0.77 -11.92 -5.03
C PRO A 70 0.39 -12.90 -5.22
N ILE A 71 0.29 -14.07 -4.56
CA ILE A 71 1.31 -15.13 -4.66
C ILE A 71 1.56 -15.48 -6.13
N GLY A 72 2.83 -15.63 -6.51
CA GLY A 72 3.25 -15.95 -7.88
C GLY A 72 3.42 -14.74 -8.81
N HIS A 73 3.24 -13.52 -8.31
CA HIS A 73 3.44 -12.29 -9.08
C HIS A 73 4.81 -11.65 -8.81
N HIS A 74 5.25 -10.80 -9.73
CA HIS A 74 6.52 -10.08 -9.68
C HIS A 74 6.29 -8.59 -9.98
N ILE A 75 7.28 -7.76 -9.62
CA ILE A 75 7.29 -6.31 -9.89
C ILE A 75 8.21 -5.97 -11.04
N SER A 76 7.89 -4.90 -11.76
CA SER A 76 8.76 -4.30 -12.77
C SER A 76 9.57 -3.17 -12.15
N TYR A 77 10.88 -3.27 -12.19
CA TYR A 77 11.80 -2.20 -11.80
C TYR A 77 12.33 -1.50 -13.06
N ARG A 78 12.18 -0.17 -13.10
CA ARG A 78 12.73 0.69 -14.15
C ARG A 78 13.90 1.49 -13.59
N GLY A 79 15.01 1.51 -14.31
CA GLY A 79 16.19 2.31 -13.95
C GLY A 79 17.03 2.63 -15.18
N LYS A 80 18.08 3.43 -15.00
CA LYS A 80 19.07 3.67 -16.04
C LYS A 80 20.31 2.82 -15.82
N ASP A 81 20.89 2.30 -16.89
CA ASP A 81 22.18 1.61 -16.82
C ASP A 81 23.37 2.58 -16.78
N SER A 82 24.59 2.04 -16.83
CA SER A 82 25.83 2.84 -16.85
C SER A 82 26.02 3.65 -18.12
N GLN A 83 25.28 3.34 -19.19
CA GLN A 83 25.29 4.08 -20.46
C GLN A 83 24.16 5.13 -20.53
N GLY A 84 23.28 5.16 -19.52
CA GLY A 84 22.15 6.09 -19.44
C GLY A 84 20.88 5.58 -20.12
N GLU A 85 20.90 4.35 -20.64
CA GLU A 85 19.76 3.71 -21.30
C GLU A 85 18.74 3.24 -20.27
N GLU A 86 17.45 3.38 -20.59
CA GLU A 86 16.39 2.91 -19.72
C GLU A 86 16.24 1.40 -19.80
N VAL A 87 16.30 0.74 -18.65
CA VAL A 87 16.17 -0.71 -18.51
C VAL A 87 15.01 -1.02 -17.60
N ILE A 88 14.17 -1.95 -18.02
CA ILE A 88 13.08 -2.50 -17.22
C ILE A 88 13.38 -3.97 -16.95
N LYS A 89 13.34 -4.38 -15.68
CA LYS A 89 13.58 -5.76 -15.26
C LYS A 89 12.53 -6.22 -14.25
N LEU A 90 12.12 -7.48 -14.37
CA LEU A 90 11.16 -8.11 -13.48
C LEU A 90 11.90 -8.69 -12.26
N TYR A 91 11.41 -8.40 -11.07
CA TYR A 91 11.93 -8.91 -9.80
C TYR A 91 10.81 -9.49 -8.95
N THR A 92 11.06 -10.61 -8.28
CA THR A 92 10.14 -11.14 -7.28
C THR A 92 10.60 -10.64 -5.91
N PRO A 93 9.78 -9.86 -5.18
CA PRO A 93 10.17 -9.37 -3.87
C PRO A 93 10.38 -10.53 -2.90
N THR A 94 11.33 -10.35 -1.97
CA THR A 94 11.61 -11.32 -0.91
C THR A 94 10.90 -11.00 0.41
N THR A 95 10.12 -9.91 0.42
CA THR A 95 9.35 -9.42 1.56
C THR A 95 8.00 -10.14 1.63
N LEU A 96 7.51 -10.35 2.85
CA LEU A 96 6.18 -10.89 3.10
C LEU A 96 5.22 -9.74 3.37
N ASP A 97 3.91 -9.94 3.18
CA ASP A 97 2.89 -8.94 3.53
C ASP A 97 2.89 -8.56 5.02
N SER A 98 3.57 -9.34 5.87
CA SER A 98 3.82 -9.02 7.28
C SER A 98 4.81 -7.87 7.47
N ASP A 99 5.66 -7.58 6.49
CA ASP A 99 6.63 -6.48 6.51
C ASP A 99 5.95 -5.18 6.05
N VAL A 100 5.25 -4.53 6.97
CA VAL A 100 4.48 -3.33 6.67
C VAL A 100 5.39 -2.12 6.46
N GLY A 101 5.11 -1.32 5.42
CA GLY A 101 5.75 -0.02 5.17
C GLY A 101 7.09 -0.07 4.45
N ILE A 102 7.67 -1.25 4.20
CA ILE A 102 8.97 -1.37 3.57
C ILE A 102 9.05 -2.59 2.64
N ASP A 103 9.58 -2.39 1.43
CA ASP A 103 9.94 -3.46 0.48
C ASP A 103 11.45 -3.48 0.21
#